data_AF-A0A7K0D7I2-F1
#
_entry.id   AF-A0A7K0D7I2-F1
#
_cell.length_a   1.000
_cell.length_b   1.000
_cell.length_c   1.000
_cell.angle_alpha   90.00
_cell.angle_beta   90.00
_cell.angle_gamma   90.00
#
_symmetry.space_group_name_H-M   'P 1'
#
loop_
_entity.id
_entity.type
_entity.pdbx_description
1 polymer ?
#
loop_
_entity_poly.entity_id
_entity_poly.type
_entity_poly.pdbx_seq_one_letter_code
_entity_poly.pdbx_strand_id
1 'polypeptide(L)'
;MGERSTPSVYGNVVEFVQNYLNYVYARQVQDRSDTVWCPQWWTHPEAVVRLDSLWRSWEYFRSVGRPGLSTWFLDYADPQMYRLFDPRGTFGYCSVQGGHRNFLEQLPTQPSESSSVNSAGFAHPARVYPENPRFADVGEFVEEYLRFVYQRQVSDPNGMAWCPQWWKHAEAVLRLDAVWRSWERLRLDPGPGLTLWFLDHADPQMRRIFDHRGPFRYCSVRHGHRDTLEPLPVLSAPTGISDTAAEDIASDNVTQFENVVRFVEDFLSSMYRRQVTDLNDTAWCPEWWRHAEAVVRLDALWRAWEDLGRDGTTGPSIWFRNHADPHMTELLDHRGPFGSCSARNGHRDSIGPLPLLSPPADLFATPKPPDDGRVDLH
;
A
#
# COMPACT_ATOMS: atom_id res chain seq x y z
N MET A 1 10.55 38.86 2.60
CA MET A 1 11.46 38.62 1.47
C MET A 1 10.73 37.67 0.53
N GLY A 2 10.21 38.15 -0.59
CA GLY A 2 9.43 37.30 -1.50
C GLY A 2 10.33 36.26 -2.16
N GLU A 3 9.96 34.99 -2.09
CA GLU A 3 10.58 33.92 -2.86
C GLU A 3 10.55 34.31 -4.34
N ARG A 4 11.72 34.47 -4.96
CA ARG A 4 11.81 34.58 -6.40
C ARG A 4 11.52 33.20 -6.95
N SER A 5 10.26 32.95 -7.31
CA SER A 5 9.89 31.77 -8.09
C SER A 5 10.72 31.76 -9.36
N THR A 6 11.56 30.74 -9.52
CA THR A 6 12.35 30.57 -10.74
C THR A 6 11.35 30.30 -11.87
N PRO A 7 11.34 31.07 -12.96
CA PRO A 7 10.38 30.82 -14.03
C PRO A 7 10.52 29.40 -14.57
N SER A 8 9.39 28.79 -14.92
CA SER A 8 9.34 27.44 -15.51
C SER A 8 10.17 27.40 -16.77
N VAL A 9 10.98 26.34 -16.96
CA VAL A 9 11.79 26.19 -18.19
C VAL A 9 10.92 25.71 -19.34
N TYR A 10 10.00 24.79 -19.05
CA TYR A 10 8.98 24.36 -20.00
C TYR A 10 7.63 24.95 -19.59
N GLY A 11 6.85 25.49 -20.52
CA GLY A 11 5.58 26.14 -20.20
C GLY A 11 4.47 25.16 -19.80
N ASN A 12 4.60 23.89 -20.20
CA ASN A 12 3.64 22.82 -19.94
C ASN A 12 4.28 21.44 -20.14
N VAL A 13 3.56 20.39 -19.75
CA VAL A 13 3.97 18.98 -19.92
C VAL A 13 4.25 18.60 -21.38
N VAL A 14 3.55 19.18 -22.36
CA VAL A 14 3.75 18.84 -23.78
C VAL A 14 5.13 19.31 -24.23
N GLU A 15 5.51 20.53 -23.90
CA GLU A 15 6.85 21.06 -24.17
C GLU A 15 7.93 20.25 -23.44
N PHE A 16 7.71 19.88 -22.18
CA PHE A 16 8.64 19.04 -21.43
C PHE A 16 8.84 17.67 -22.09
N VAL A 17 7.76 16.99 -22.48
CA VAL A 17 7.85 15.68 -23.12
C VAL A 17 8.56 15.75 -24.46
N GLN A 18 8.21 16.74 -25.29
CA GLN A 18 8.75 16.89 -26.64
C GLN A 18 10.21 17.36 -26.64
N ASN A 19 10.57 18.29 -25.75
CA ASN A 19 11.86 18.97 -25.80
C ASN A 19 12.88 18.48 -24.77
N TYR A 20 12.47 17.66 -23.81
CA TYR A 20 13.37 17.07 -22.81
C TYR A 20 13.23 15.55 -22.75
N LEU A 21 12.06 15.06 -22.35
CA LEU A 21 11.89 13.64 -21.99
C LEU A 21 12.18 12.70 -23.15
N ASN A 22 11.72 13.03 -24.37
CA ASN A 22 11.98 12.25 -25.59
C ASN A 22 13.50 12.08 -25.86
N TYR A 23 14.27 13.15 -25.70
CA TYR A 23 15.73 13.11 -25.93
C TYR A 23 16.47 12.36 -24.83
N VAL A 24 16.04 12.52 -23.57
CA VAL A 24 16.71 11.91 -22.41
C VAL A 24 16.40 10.41 -22.31
N TYR A 25 15.15 10.00 -22.58
CA TYR A 25 14.71 8.60 -22.56
C TYR A 25 14.67 7.99 -23.96
N ALA A 26 15.73 8.16 -24.74
CA ALA A 26 15.90 7.52 -26.04
C ALA A 26 16.11 5.99 -25.89
N ARG A 27 15.01 5.22 -25.91
CA ARG A 27 15.01 3.75 -25.74
C ARG A 27 14.46 3.04 -26.98
N GLN A 28 14.83 1.78 -27.17
CA GLN A 28 14.26 0.95 -28.24
C GLN A 28 12.82 0.54 -27.87
N VAL A 29 11.83 1.18 -28.49
CA VAL A 29 10.38 1.01 -28.22
C VAL A 29 9.58 0.46 -29.41
N GLN A 30 10.22 0.21 -30.56
CA GLN A 30 9.55 -0.19 -31.80
C GLN A 30 9.46 -1.72 -31.97
N ASP A 31 10.48 -2.46 -31.55
CA ASP A 31 10.64 -3.89 -31.87
C ASP A 31 10.84 -4.75 -30.62
N ARG A 32 10.26 -4.34 -29.48
CA ARG A 32 10.44 -4.97 -28.18
C ARG A 32 9.10 -5.24 -27.49
N SER A 33 8.93 -6.46 -26.97
CA SER A 33 7.71 -6.87 -26.25
C SER A 33 7.73 -6.45 -24.77
N ASP A 34 8.88 -6.05 -24.25
CA ASP A 34 9.12 -5.69 -22.85
C ASP A 34 9.07 -4.18 -22.59
N THR A 35 8.91 -3.34 -23.62
CA THR A 35 8.83 -1.88 -23.48
C THR A 35 7.86 -1.32 -24.50
N VAL A 36 6.81 -0.63 -24.04
CA VAL A 36 5.76 -0.06 -24.90
C VAL A 36 5.71 1.46 -24.80
N TRP A 37 5.33 2.13 -25.90
CA TRP A 37 5.11 3.56 -25.92
C TRP A 37 3.99 3.92 -26.90
N CYS A 38 3.10 4.82 -26.49
CA CYS A 38 2.08 5.40 -27.36
C CYS A 38 2.52 6.79 -27.84
N PRO A 39 2.68 7.03 -29.15
CA PRO A 39 2.96 8.36 -29.68
C PRO A 39 1.88 9.40 -29.34
N GLN A 40 0.63 8.93 -29.14
CA GLN A 40 -0.50 9.75 -28.71
C GLN A 40 -0.73 9.62 -27.20
N TRP A 41 0.33 9.70 -26.40
CA TRP A 41 0.27 9.51 -24.94
C TRP A 41 -0.81 10.36 -24.25
N TRP A 42 -1.17 11.52 -24.81
CA TRP A 42 -2.21 12.40 -24.29
C TRP A 42 -3.63 11.83 -24.34
N THR A 43 -3.86 10.73 -25.08
CA THR A 43 -5.16 10.02 -25.07
C THR A 43 -5.30 9.07 -23.89
N HIS A 44 -4.24 8.88 -23.10
CA HIS A 44 -4.22 8.02 -21.92
C HIS A 44 -4.21 8.88 -20.65
N PRO A 45 -5.31 8.94 -19.86
CA PRO A 45 -5.39 9.78 -18.67
C PRO A 45 -4.27 9.52 -17.66
N GLU A 46 -3.90 8.25 -17.44
CA GLU A 46 -2.78 7.91 -16.56
C GLU A 46 -1.46 8.54 -17.03
N ALA A 47 -1.18 8.43 -18.34
CA ALA A 47 0.05 8.96 -18.90
C ALA A 47 0.10 10.48 -18.79
N VAL A 48 -1.03 11.16 -19.01
CA VAL A 48 -1.14 12.61 -18.82
C VAL A 48 -0.79 13.00 -17.39
N VAL A 49 -1.41 12.35 -16.38
CA VAL A 49 -1.17 12.72 -14.97
C VAL A 49 0.27 12.38 -14.55
N ARG A 50 0.81 11.22 -14.95
CA ARG A 50 2.19 10.82 -14.64
C ARG A 50 3.23 11.73 -15.30
N LEU A 51 3.03 12.10 -16.56
CA LEU A 51 3.96 12.98 -17.27
C LEU A 51 3.87 14.42 -16.73
N ASP A 52 2.69 14.89 -16.36
CA ASP A 52 2.50 16.20 -15.72
C ASP A 52 3.19 16.24 -14.34
N SER A 53 3.03 15.18 -13.52
CA SER A 53 3.70 15.11 -12.23
C SER A 53 5.23 14.99 -12.36
N LEU A 54 5.72 14.28 -13.38
CA LEU A 54 7.15 14.24 -13.71
C LEU A 54 7.70 15.60 -14.10
N TRP A 55 6.98 16.36 -14.92
CA TRP A 55 7.37 17.72 -15.28
C TRP A 55 7.42 18.63 -14.06
N ARG A 56 6.38 18.64 -13.22
CA ARG A 56 6.34 19.47 -12.00
C ARG A 56 7.46 19.14 -11.01
N SER A 57 7.69 17.85 -10.78
CA SER A 57 8.80 17.41 -9.92
C SER A 57 10.16 17.78 -10.52
N TRP A 58 10.32 17.72 -11.84
CA TRP A 58 11.55 18.15 -12.50
C TRP A 58 11.80 19.66 -12.32
N GLU A 59 10.77 20.49 -12.52
CA GLU A 59 10.82 21.95 -12.30
C GLU A 59 11.20 22.28 -10.83
N TYR A 60 10.68 21.50 -9.88
CA TYR A 60 11.07 21.59 -8.47
C TYR A 60 12.56 21.23 -8.29
N PHE A 61 12.99 20.03 -8.68
CA PHE A 61 14.34 19.53 -8.38
C PHE A 61 15.45 20.27 -9.12
N ARG A 62 15.19 20.81 -10.31
CA ARG A 62 16.16 21.71 -10.96
C ARG A 62 16.35 23.01 -10.19
N SER A 63 15.31 23.50 -9.51
CA SER A 63 15.33 24.78 -8.79
C SER A 63 16.03 24.66 -7.43
N VAL A 64 16.00 23.48 -6.81
CA VAL A 64 16.67 23.16 -5.53
C VAL A 64 18.21 23.21 -5.66
N GLY A 65 18.76 23.03 -6.87
CA GLY A 65 20.22 23.03 -7.10
C GLY A 65 20.81 21.62 -7.00
N ARG A 66 22.10 21.49 -6.67
CA ARG A 66 22.78 20.18 -6.60
C ARG A 66 22.54 19.53 -5.22
N PRO A 67 22.23 18.22 -5.13
CA PRO A 67 22.20 17.19 -6.19
C PRO A 67 20.82 16.96 -6.85
N GLY A 68 19.92 17.95 -6.84
CA GLY A 68 18.49 17.82 -7.17
C GLY A 68 18.15 17.00 -8.42
N LEU A 69 18.77 17.25 -9.57
CA LEU A 69 18.49 16.45 -10.78
C LEU A 69 18.89 14.96 -10.65
N SER A 70 19.94 14.65 -9.89
CA SER A 70 20.30 13.25 -9.62
C SER A 70 19.23 12.56 -8.79
N THR A 71 18.73 13.24 -7.75
CA THR A 71 17.61 12.78 -6.93
C THR A 71 16.34 12.59 -7.76
N TRP A 72 16.04 13.56 -8.63
CA TRP A 72 14.90 13.47 -9.53
C TRP A 72 14.96 12.22 -10.42
N PHE A 73 16.11 11.92 -11.02
CA PHE A 73 16.23 10.70 -11.84
C PHE A 73 15.99 9.42 -11.03
N LEU A 74 16.67 9.27 -9.89
CA LEU A 74 16.65 8.04 -9.10
C LEU A 74 15.29 7.79 -8.44
N ASP A 75 14.71 8.83 -7.84
CA ASP A 75 13.59 8.66 -6.93
C ASP A 75 12.24 9.00 -7.58
N TYR A 76 12.23 9.70 -8.72
CA TYR A 76 11.01 10.21 -9.36
C TYR A 76 10.86 9.75 -10.81
N ALA A 77 11.83 10.09 -11.66
CA ALA A 77 11.75 9.88 -13.10
C ALA A 77 11.81 8.40 -13.48
N ASP A 78 12.88 7.70 -13.10
CA ASP A 78 13.08 6.31 -13.50
C ASP A 78 11.96 5.37 -13.01
N PRO A 79 11.48 5.46 -11.75
CA PRO A 79 10.35 4.66 -11.29
C PRO A 79 9.05 4.91 -12.07
N GLN A 80 8.73 6.17 -12.40
CA GLN A 80 7.54 6.51 -13.19
C GLN A 80 7.67 6.05 -14.64
N MET A 81 8.84 6.26 -15.24
CA MET A 81 9.12 5.84 -16.62
C MET A 81 9.07 4.32 -16.74
N TYR A 82 9.56 3.58 -15.74
CA TYR A 82 9.39 2.13 -15.66
C TYR A 82 7.91 1.72 -15.72
N ARG A 83 7.02 2.42 -15.01
CA ARG A 83 5.57 2.16 -15.06
C ARG A 83 4.94 2.52 -16.40
N LEU A 84 5.36 3.61 -17.02
CA LEU A 84 4.87 4.03 -18.34
C LEU A 84 5.26 3.04 -19.44
N PHE A 85 6.46 2.45 -19.35
CA PHE A 85 6.96 1.48 -20.31
C PHE A 85 6.44 0.04 -20.11
N ASP A 86 5.75 -0.24 -19.01
CA ASP A 86 5.27 -1.57 -18.69
C ASP A 86 4.26 -2.07 -19.75
N PRO A 87 4.50 -3.21 -20.43
CA PRO A 87 3.59 -3.77 -21.43
C PRO A 87 2.22 -4.18 -20.87
N ARG A 88 2.08 -4.28 -19.54
CA ARG A 88 0.80 -4.51 -18.84
C ARG A 88 0.21 -3.21 -18.26
N GLY A 89 0.86 -2.08 -18.50
CA GLY A 89 0.49 -0.76 -18.02
C GLY A 89 -0.38 0.02 -19.00
N THR A 90 -0.33 1.35 -18.87
CA THR A 90 -1.24 2.29 -19.56
C THR A 90 -1.17 2.22 -21.10
N PHE A 91 -0.03 1.80 -21.66
CA PHE A 91 0.18 1.66 -23.10
C PHE A 91 0.13 0.22 -23.62
N GLY A 92 -0.35 -0.75 -22.84
CA GLY A 92 -0.16 -2.19 -23.15
C GLY A 92 -0.64 -2.67 -24.52
N TYR A 93 -1.58 -1.97 -25.17
CA TYR A 93 -2.02 -2.28 -26.54
C TYR A 93 -1.58 -1.29 -27.62
N CYS A 94 -0.81 -0.27 -27.22
CA CYS A 94 -0.30 0.74 -28.12
C CYS A 94 1.15 0.42 -28.51
N SER A 95 1.57 0.91 -29.66
CA SER A 95 2.96 0.82 -30.09
C SER A 95 3.32 2.01 -30.95
N VAL A 96 4.61 2.23 -31.18
CA VAL A 96 5.07 3.31 -32.05
C VAL A 96 4.65 3.07 -33.51
N GLN A 97 4.74 1.83 -34.00
CA GLN A 97 4.36 1.49 -35.37
C GLN A 97 2.84 1.37 -35.54
N GLY A 98 2.16 0.73 -34.58
CA GLY A 98 0.72 0.47 -34.64
C GLY A 98 -0.16 1.61 -34.14
N GLY A 99 0.44 2.70 -33.62
CA GLY A 99 -0.26 3.85 -33.07
C GLY A 99 -1.05 3.54 -31.80
N HIS A 100 -1.94 4.47 -31.46
CA HIS A 100 -2.87 4.34 -30.34
C HIS A 100 -3.99 3.34 -30.64
N ARG A 101 -4.39 2.58 -29.63
CA ARG A 101 -5.53 1.65 -29.70
C ARG A 101 -6.45 1.80 -28.51
N ASN A 102 -7.75 1.92 -28.78
CA ASN A 102 -8.81 2.03 -27.78
C ASN A 102 -9.27 0.65 -27.29
N PHE A 103 -8.38 -0.08 -26.61
CA PHE A 103 -8.69 -1.39 -26.01
C PHE A 103 -8.75 -1.39 -24.48
N LEU A 104 -8.21 -0.35 -23.85
CA LEU A 104 -8.37 -0.12 -22.42
C LEU A 104 -9.57 0.80 -22.20
N GLU A 105 -10.45 0.38 -21.29
CA GLU A 105 -11.58 1.16 -20.83
C GLU A 105 -11.37 1.52 -19.35
N GLN A 106 -12.19 2.45 -18.86
CA GLN A 106 -12.24 2.81 -17.45
C GLN A 106 -12.57 1.58 -16.61
N LEU A 107 -12.07 1.54 -15.37
CA LEU A 107 -12.41 0.44 -14.47
C LEU A 107 -13.93 0.33 -14.33
N PRO A 108 -14.52 -0.85 -14.57
CA PRO A 108 -15.96 -1.03 -14.45
C PRO A 108 -16.38 -0.92 -13.00
N THR A 109 -17.31 -0.02 -12.70
CA THR A 109 -17.90 0.15 -11.38
C THR A 109 -19.41 -0.02 -11.47
N GLN A 110 -20.02 -0.45 -10.38
CA GLN A 110 -21.47 -0.37 -10.21
C GLN A 110 -21.79 0.78 -9.25
N PRO A 111 -23.00 1.37 -9.30
CA PRO A 111 -23.38 2.37 -8.30
C PRO A 111 -23.42 1.75 -6.91
N SER A 112 -22.69 2.33 -5.97
CA SER A 112 -22.92 2.12 -4.54
C SER A 112 -23.95 3.15 -4.06
N GLU A 113 -25.00 2.74 -3.34
CA GLU A 113 -25.77 3.71 -2.57
C GLU A 113 -24.81 4.37 -1.58
N SER A 114 -24.78 5.70 -1.45
CA SER A 114 -23.80 6.42 -0.61
C SER A 114 -23.83 6.00 0.87
N SER A 115 -24.94 5.43 1.33
CA SER A 115 -25.11 4.77 2.62
C SER A 115 -24.34 3.45 2.76
N SER A 116 -23.98 2.80 1.64
CA SER A 116 -23.48 1.42 1.60
C SER A 116 -21.98 1.26 1.82
N VAL A 117 -21.18 2.31 1.57
CA VAL A 117 -19.74 2.33 1.88
C VAL A 117 -19.52 2.43 3.40
N ASN A 118 -20.41 3.14 4.10
CA ASN A 118 -20.44 3.18 5.57
C ASN A 118 -21.10 1.93 6.20
N SER A 119 -21.83 1.13 5.42
CA SER A 119 -22.57 -0.03 5.91
C SER A 119 -21.88 -1.37 5.66
N ALA A 120 -20.57 -1.38 5.36
CA ALA A 120 -19.79 -2.61 5.16
C ALA A 120 -19.61 -3.47 6.43
N GLY A 121 -20.46 -3.29 7.46
CA GLY A 121 -20.50 -4.11 8.68
C GLY A 121 -19.25 -4.02 9.55
N PHE A 122 -18.35 -3.08 9.24
CA PHE A 122 -17.04 -2.97 9.85
C PHE A 122 -16.81 -1.52 10.24
N ALA A 123 -16.47 -1.27 11.50
CA ALA A 123 -16.18 0.07 12.00
C ALA A 123 -14.97 0.62 11.24
N HIS A 124 -15.20 1.57 10.32
CA HIS A 124 -14.11 2.22 9.61
C HIS A 124 -13.22 2.91 10.66
N PRO A 125 -11.96 2.49 10.82
CA PRO A 125 -11.14 2.86 11.97
C PRO A 125 -10.57 4.29 11.90
N ALA A 126 -11.05 5.11 10.98
CA ALA A 126 -10.48 6.39 10.67
C ALA A 126 -10.88 7.44 11.72
N ARG A 127 -9.90 7.95 12.46
CA ARG A 127 -10.08 9.03 13.45
C ARG A 127 -10.27 10.40 12.82
N VAL A 128 -9.61 10.66 11.69
CA VAL A 128 -9.48 11.98 11.09
C VAL A 128 -9.61 11.84 9.57
N TYR A 129 -10.31 12.78 8.94
CA TYR A 129 -10.46 12.91 7.50
C TYR A 129 -9.83 14.23 7.02
N PRO A 130 -9.43 14.34 5.74
CA PRO A 130 -8.92 15.59 5.20
C PRO A 130 -9.92 16.74 5.38
N GLU A 131 -9.44 17.91 5.81
CA GLU A 131 -10.26 19.11 5.91
C GLU A 131 -10.50 19.68 4.49
N ASN A 132 -11.76 19.81 4.08
CA ASN A 132 -12.18 20.27 2.75
C ASN A 132 -11.63 19.42 1.57
N PRO A 133 -12.04 18.15 1.46
CA PRO A 133 -11.57 17.29 0.38
C PRO A 133 -12.19 17.73 -0.96
N ARG A 134 -11.47 17.48 -2.07
CA ARG A 134 -11.99 17.77 -3.42
C ARG A 134 -13.12 16.82 -3.78
N PHE A 135 -12.98 15.55 -3.40
CA PHE A 135 -14.02 14.54 -3.50
C PHE A 135 -14.60 14.30 -2.11
N ALA A 136 -15.92 14.19 -1.96
CA ALA A 136 -16.55 14.09 -0.64
C ALA A 136 -16.15 12.82 0.12
N ASP A 137 -15.98 11.71 -0.61
CA ASP A 137 -15.58 10.43 -0.06
C ASP A 137 -14.78 9.57 -1.07
N VAL A 138 -14.31 8.41 -0.60
CA VAL A 138 -13.61 7.42 -1.44
C VAL A 138 -14.47 6.92 -2.60
N GLY A 139 -15.79 6.86 -2.45
CA GLY A 139 -16.71 6.45 -3.51
C GLY A 139 -16.67 7.44 -4.67
N GLU A 140 -16.89 8.71 -4.38
CA GLU A 140 -16.79 9.79 -5.37
C GLU A 140 -15.40 9.84 -6.02
N PHE A 141 -14.32 9.70 -5.23
CA PHE A 141 -12.96 9.64 -5.76
C PHE A 141 -12.75 8.48 -6.74
N VAL A 142 -13.27 7.30 -6.43
CA VAL A 142 -13.16 6.12 -7.31
C VAL A 142 -13.95 6.33 -8.59
N GLU A 143 -15.20 6.80 -8.47
CA GLU A 143 -16.13 6.97 -9.59
C GLU A 143 -15.75 8.13 -10.51
N GLU A 144 -15.27 9.25 -9.98
CA GLU A 144 -15.03 10.46 -10.77
C GLU A 144 -13.58 10.63 -11.22
N TYR A 145 -12.63 9.92 -10.59
CA TYR A 145 -11.21 10.09 -10.88
C TYR A 145 -10.47 8.76 -11.08
N LEU A 146 -10.41 7.90 -10.06
CA LEU A 146 -9.48 6.77 -10.07
C LEU A 146 -9.74 5.79 -11.22
N ARG A 147 -11.01 5.48 -11.52
CA ARG A 147 -11.37 4.56 -12.61
C ARG A 147 -10.97 5.05 -14.00
N PHE A 148 -10.82 6.35 -14.19
CA PHE A 148 -10.34 6.96 -15.42
C PHE A 148 -8.81 6.95 -15.51
N VAL A 149 -8.14 7.13 -14.37
CA VAL A 149 -6.68 7.12 -14.28
C VAL A 149 -6.15 5.70 -14.44
N TYR A 150 -6.66 4.70 -13.71
CA TYR A 150 -6.14 3.33 -13.76
C TYR A 150 -6.88 2.44 -14.77
N GLN A 151 -6.58 2.58 -16.06
CA GLN A 151 -7.17 1.69 -17.08
C GLN A 151 -6.32 0.43 -17.26
N ARG A 152 -6.87 -0.74 -16.94
CA ARG A 152 -6.15 -2.03 -16.97
C ARG A 152 -6.99 -3.11 -17.66
N GLN A 153 -6.32 -4.12 -18.21
CA GLN A 153 -7.01 -5.31 -18.69
C GLN A 153 -7.45 -6.16 -17.49
N VAL A 154 -8.71 -6.01 -17.09
CA VAL A 154 -9.32 -6.68 -15.92
C VAL A 154 -10.41 -7.70 -16.28
N SER A 155 -10.64 -7.90 -17.58
CA SER A 155 -11.65 -8.84 -18.09
C SER A 155 -11.09 -10.25 -18.32
N ASP A 156 -9.77 -10.42 -18.30
CA ASP A 156 -9.11 -11.73 -18.44
C ASP A 156 -9.13 -12.48 -17.10
N PRO A 157 -9.71 -13.69 -17.01
CA PRO A 157 -9.71 -14.51 -15.79
C PRO A 157 -8.31 -14.85 -15.25
N ASN A 158 -7.28 -14.85 -16.10
CA ASN A 158 -5.89 -15.11 -15.69
C ASN A 158 -5.06 -13.82 -15.53
N GLY A 159 -5.71 -12.65 -15.70
CA GLY A 159 -5.09 -11.33 -15.63
C GLY A 159 -5.26 -10.64 -14.28
N MET A 160 -5.33 -9.31 -14.30
CA MET A 160 -5.58 -8.51 -13.10
C MET A 160 -7.02 -8.69 -12.62
N ALA A 161 -7.22 -8.79 -11.30
CA ALA A 161 -8.55 -8.90 -10.72
C ALA A 161 -9.17 -7.52 -10.47
N TRP A 162 -10.47 -7.40 -10.75
CA TRP A 162 -11.25 -6.22 -10.39
C TRP A 162 -12.70 -6.61 -10.11
N CYS A 163 -13.26 -6.07 -9.03
CA CYS A 163 -14.67 -6.25 -8.69
C CYS A 163 -15.43 -4.94 -8.91
N PRO A 164 -16.45 -4.91 -9.78
CA PRO A 164 -17.29 -3.71 -9.97
C PRO A 164 -18.04 -3.27 -8.71
N GLN A 165 -18.24 -4.19 -7.75
CA GLN A 165 -18.81 -3.92 -6.43
C GLN A 165 -17.72 -3.88 -5.36
N TRP A 166 -16.64 -3.12 -5.62
CA TRP A 166 -15.44 -3.08 -4.79
C TRP A 166 -15.73 -2.75 -3.32
N TRP A 167 -16.79 -1.99 -3.04
CA TRP A 167 -17.20 -1.63 -1.68
C TRP A 167 -17.66 -2.81 -0.82
N LYS A 168 -17.95 -3.97 -1.43
CA LYS A 168 -18.25 -5.21 -0.70
C LYS A 168 -17.00 -5.90 -0.12
N HIS A 169 -15.81 -5.37 -0.41
CA HIS A 169 -14.53 -5.93 0.02
C HIS A 169 -13.86 -4.97 1.01
N ALA A 170 -13.87 -5.29 2.31
CA ALA A 170 -13.35 -4.42 3.38
C ALA A 170 -11.90 -3.97 3.13
N GLU A 171 -11.01 -4.89 2.73
CA GLU A 171 -9.62 -4.53 2.38
C GLU A 171 -9.55 -3.59 1.17
N ALA A 172 -10.38 -3.78 0.14
CA ALA A 172 -10.38 -2.90 -1.01
C ALA A 172 -10.87 -1.49 -0.63
N VAL A 173 -11.91 -1.38 0.19
CA VAL A 173 -12.41 -0.10 0.72
C VAL A 173 -11.30 0.64 1.45
N LEU A 174 -10.64 -0.01 2.42
CA LEU A 174 -9.59 0.64 3.22
C LEU A 174 -8.36 1.03 2.40
N ARG A 175 -7.97 0.20 1.43
CA ARG A 175 -6.85 0.55 0.54
C ARG A 175 -7.21 1.71 -0.38
N LEU A 176 -8.40 1.73 -0.96
CA LEU A 176 -8.87 2.83 -1.81
C LEU A 176 -9.04 4.12 -1.02
N ASP A 177 -9.53 4.03 0.22
CA ASP A 177 -9.65 5.16 1.15
C ASP A 177 -8.26 5.73 1.49
N ALA A 178 -7.27 4.87 1.76
CA ALA A 178 -5.88 5.28 1.95
C ALA A 178 -5.28 5.96 0.70
N VAL A 179 -5.61 5.48 -0.51
CA VAL A 179 -5.19 6.10 -1.78
C VAL A 179 -5.85 7.48 -1.97
N TRP A 180 -7.13 7.60 -1.65
CA TRP A 180 -7.87 8.86 -1.73
C TRP A 180 -7.33 9.91 -0.74
N ARG A 181 -7.16 9.56 0.54
CA ARG A 181 -6.69 10.50 1.57
C ARG A 181 -5.28 11.01 1.30
N SER A 182 -4.39 10.12 0.87
CA SER A 182 -3.04 10.52 0.45
C SER A 182 -3.08 11.41 -0.80
N TRP A 183 -4.01 11.15 -1.74
CA TRP A 183 -4.22 12.01 -2.91
C TRP A 183 -4.67 13.42 -2.50
N GLU A 184 -5.65 13.54 -1.60
CA GLU A 184 -6.16 14.82 -1.10
C GLU A 184 -5.05 15.68 -0.48
N ARG A 185 -4.12 15.04 0.22
CA ARG A 185 -2.96 15.71 0.83
C ARG A 185 -1.88 16.11 -0.18
N LEU A 186 -1.55 15.20 -1.11
CA LEU A 186 -0.39 15.35 -2.00
C LEU A 186 -0.69 16.14 -3.27
N ARG A 187 -1.96 16.23 -3.69
CA ARG A 187 -2.36 17.11 -4.80
C ARG A 187 -2.10 18.59 -4.53
N LEU A 188 -2.02 18.97 -3.25
CA LEU A 188 -1.81 20.34 -2.81
C LEU A 188 -0.34 20.74 -2.89
N ASP A 189 0.58 19.77 -2.98
CA ASP A 189 1.99 20.05 -3.21
C ASP A 189 2.23 20.29 -4.71
N PRO A 190 2.64 21.51 -5.11
CA PRO A 190 2.83 21.87 -6.51
C PRO A 190 4.06 21.21 -7.15
N GLY A 191 4.99 20.68 -6.37
CA GLY A 191 6.24 20.08 -6.86
C GLY A 191 6.14 18.56 -6.98
N PRO A 192 6.76 17.78 -6.07
CA PRO A 192 6.83 16.33 -6.17
C PRO A 192 5.55 15.59 -5.75
N GLY A 193 4.59 16.27 -5.10
CA GLY A 193 3.39 15.69 -4.50
C GLY A 193 2.71 14.58 -5.29
N LEU A 194 2.25 14.87 -6.51
CA LEU A 194 1.56 13.86 -7.33
C LEU A 194 2.46 12.70 -7.78
N THR A 195 3.78 12.93 -7.90
CA THR A 195 4.72 11.85 -8.19
C THR A 195 4.87 10.92 -6.99
N LEU A 196 5.03 11.50 -5.78
CA LEU A 196 5.04 10.74 -4.53
C LEU A 196 3.73 9.99 -4.30
N TRP A 197 2.59 10.62 -4.62
CA TRP A 197 1.30 9.96 -4.54
C TRP A 197 1.27 8.68 -5.36
N PHE A 198 1.69 8.72 -6.63
CA PHE A 198 1.77 7.50 -7.43
C PHE A 198 2.73 6.47 -6.85
N LEU A 199 3.97 6.87 -6.52
CA LEU A 199 5.04 5.94 -6.16
C LEU A 199 4.85 5.31 -4.78
N ASP A 200 4.52 6.13 -3.78
CA ASP A 200 4.48 5.72 -2.38
C ASP A 200 3.09 5.27 -1.93
N HIS A 201 2.02 5.71 -2.61
CA HIS A 201 0.66 5.51 -2.14
C HIS A 201 -0.23 4.77 -3.16
N ALA A 202 -0.43 5.27 -4.38
CA ALA A 202 -1.37 4.67 -5.31
C ALA A 202 -0.86 3.34 -5.88
N ASP A 203 0.32 3.30 -6.49
CA ASP A 203 0.82 2.10 -7.17
C ASP A 203 1.00 0.89 -6.24
N PRO A 204 1.53 1.04 -5.01
CA PRO A 204 1.62 -0.08 -4.07
C PRO A 204 0.24 -0.65 -3.71
N GLN A 205 -0.74 0.19 -3.40
CA GLN A 205 -2.08 -0.27 -3.02
C GLN A 205 -2.83 -0.86 -4.21
N MET A 206 -2.78 -0.20 -5.37
CA MET A 206 -3.41 -0.71 -6.60
C MET A 206 -2.81 -2.04 -7.03
N ARG A 207 -1.50 -2.26 -6.84
CA ARG A 207 -0.87 -3.57 -7.11
C ARG A 207 -1.48 -4.68 -6.26
N ARG A 208 -1.79 -4.42 -4.98
CA ARG A 208 -2.44 -5.38 -4.10
C ARG A 208 -3.89 -5.62 -4.49
N ILE A 209 -4.61 -4.56 -4.85
CA ILE A 209 -6.01 -4.63 -5.29
C ILE A 209 -6.14 -5.46 -6.58
N PHE A 210 -5.25 -5.25 -7.55
CA PHE A 210 -5.26 -5.96 -8.84
C PHE A 210 -4.70 -7.38 -8.78
N ASP A 211 -4.12 -7.80 -7.66
CA ASP A 211 -3.60 -9.15 -7.52
C ASP A 211 -4.73 -10.17 -7.58
N HIS A 212 -4.65 -11.13 -8.50
CA HIS A 212 -5.57 -12.28 -8.60
C HIS A 212 -5.65 -13.12 -7.31
N ARG A 213 -4.68 -13.01 -6.39
CA ARG A 213 -4.73 -13.64 -5.05
C ARG A 213 -5.12 -12.68 -3.94
N GLY A 214 -5.36 -11.41 -4.28
CA GLY A 214 -5.70 -10.34 -3.36
C GLY A 214 -7.21 -10.30 -3.03
N PRO A 215 -7.75 -9.12 -2.66
CA PRO A 215 -9.11 -8.98 -2.13
C PRO A 215 -10.21 -9.38 -3.12
N PHE A 216 -9.90 -9.46 -4.42
CA PHE A 216 -10.84 -9.78 -5.49
C PHE A 216 -10.67 -11.20 -6.07
N ARG A 217 -9.98 -12.13 -5.39
CA ARG A 217 -9.58 -13.47 -5.92
C ARG A 217 -10.66 -14.29 -6.63
N TYR A 218 -11.94 -14.09 -6.31
CA TYR A 218 -13.07 -14.81 -6.92
C TYR A 218 -14.05 -13.91 -7.67
N CYS A 219 -13.74 -12.61 -7.75
CA CYS A 219 -14.54 -11.63 -8.46
C CYS A 219 -13.95 -11.38 -9.84
N SER A 220 -14.80 -10.97 -10.78
CA SER A 220 -14.35 -10.49 -12.08
C SER A 220 -15.37 -9.54 -12.67
N VAL A 221 -14.96 -8.76 -13.67
CA VAL A 221 -15.89 -7.94 -14.45
C VAL A 221 -16.97 -8.81 -15.11
N ARG A 222 -16.61 -10.00 -15.61
CA ARG A 222 -17.53 -10.88 -16.36
C ARG A 222 -18.54 -11.61 -15.47
N HIS A 223 -18.11 -12.06 -14.30
CA HIS A 223 -18.95 -12.88 -13.40
C HIS A 223 -19.46 -12.12 -12.18
N GLY A 224 -19.08 -10.86 -12.02
CA GLY A 224 -19.48 -10.01 -10.90
C GLY A 224 -18.81 -10.38 -9.58
N HIS A 225 -19.37 -9.85 -8.50
CA HIS A 225 -18.95 -10.10 -7.13
C HIS A 225 -19.32 -11.51 -6.66
N ARG A 226 -18.42 -12.13 -5.88
CA ARG A 226 -18.67 -13.41 -5.20
C ARG A 226 -18.23 -13.31 -3.74
N ASP A 227 -19.16 -13.55 -2.84
CA ASP A 227 -18.92 -13.56 -1.40
C ASP A 227 -18.40 -14.94 -0.96
N THR A 228 -17.12 -15.16 -1.21
CA THR A 228 -16.43 -16.46 -1.01
C THR A 228 -15.21 -16.36 -0.12
N LEU A 229 -14.66 -15.15 0.04
CA LEU A 229 -13.59 -14.89 1.00
C LEU A 229 -14.22 -14.49 2.34
N GLU A 230 -14.12 -15.39 3.31
CA GLU A 230 -14.55 -15.16 4.68
C GLU A 230 -13.47 -14.42 5.50
N PRO A 231 -13.85 -13.75 6.61
CA PRO A 231 -12.90 -13.27 7.61
C PRO A 231 -11.91 -14.35 8.05
N LEU A 232 -10.68 -13.96 8.41
CA LEU A 232 -9.71 -14.90 8.95
C LEU A 232 -10.29 -15.55 10.21
N PRO A 233 -10.31 -16.89 10.31
CA PRO A 233 -10.84 -17.56 11.48
C PRO A 233 -10.00 -17.23 12.71
N VAL A 234 -10.61 -16.62 13.72
CA VAL A 234 -9.97 -16.33 15.01
C VAL A 234 -10.77 -17.03 16.10
N LEU A 235 -10.08 -17.65 17.05
CA LEU A 235 -10.69 -18.06 18.31
C LEU A 235 -10.46 -16.96 19.34
N SER A 236 -11.24 -16.89 20.41
CA SER A 236 -11.01 -15.88 21.44
C SER A 236 -9.74 -16.20 22.22
N ALA A 237 -8.83 -15.21 22.31
CA ALA A 237 -7.63 -15.38 23.12
C ALA A 237 -7.97 -15.49 24.62
N PRO A 238 -7.25 -16.34 25.39
CA PRO A 238 -7.38 -16.38 26.85
C PRO A 238 -7.15 -15.01 27.51
N THR A 239 -7.90 -14.73 28.58
CA THR A 239 -7.69 -13.57 29.44
C THR A 239 -6.27 -13.59 30.04
N GLY A 240 -5.55 -12.48 29.93
CA GLY A 240 -4.18 -12.31 30.45
C GLY A 240 -3.06 -12.28 29.40
N ILE A 241 -3.33 -12.64 28.15
CA ILE A 241 -2.35 -12.47 27.05
C ILE A 241 -2.19 -10.98 26.69
N SER A 242 -3.23 -10.17 26.90
CA SER A 242 -3.27 -8.73 26.63
C SER A 242 -2.45 -7.87 27.59
N ASP A 243 -2.20 -8.36 28.81
CA ASP A 243 -1.84 -7.48 29.94
C ASP A 243 -0.36 -7.06 29.89
N THR A 244 0.48 -7.80 29.15
CA THR A 244 1.92 -7.50 29.05
C THR A 244 2.26 -6.42 28.01
N ALA A 245 1.31 -6.03 27.15
CA ALA A 245 1.55 -5.02 26.10
C ALA A 245 1.07 -3.61 26.46
N ALA A 246 0.13 -3.50 27.40
CA ALA A 246 -0.51 -2.23 27.76
C ALA A 246 0.30 -1.38 28.76
N GLU A 247 1.25 -1.97 29.50
CA GLU A 247 1.93 -1.29 30.61
C GLU A 247 2.92 -0.18 30.19
N ASP A 248 3.35 -0.13 28.93
CA ASP A 248 4.35 0.85 28.45
C ASP A 248 3.78 2.07 27.69
N ILE A 249 2.46 2.25 27.62
CA ILE A 249 1.87 3.49 27.06
C ILE A 249 1.62 4.49 28.19
N ALA A 250 2.70 5.06 28.72
CA ALA A 250 2.63 6.24 29.58
C ALA A 250 2.30 7.49 28.74
N SER A 251 1.04 7.69 28.37
CA SER A 251 0.57 8.88 27.66
C SER A 251 -0.95 8.99 27.75
N ASP A 252 -1.49 10.21 27.90
CA ASP A 252 -2.91 10.61 27.88
C ASP A 252 -3.68 10.25 26.58
N ASN A 253 -3.30 9.19 25.87
CA ASN A 253 -3.76 8.88 24.52
C ASN A 253 -4.63 7.61 24.51
N VAL A 254 -5.94 7.80 24.37
CA VAL A 254 -6.90 6.71 24.18
C VAL A 254 -6.56 5.97 22.88
N THR A 255 -6.30 4.66 22.94
CA THR A 255 -6.15 3.78 21.76
C THR A 255 -7.53 3.41 21.19
N GLN A 256 -7.61 3.12 19.90
CA GLN A 256 -8.87 2.73 19.27
C GLN A 256 -9.22 1.29 19.65
N PHE A 257 -8.23 0.41 19.59
CA PHE A 257 -8.31 -0.93 20.12
C PHE A 257 -7.57 -0.97 21.44
N GLU A 258 -8.21 -1.55 22.45
CA GLU A 258 -7.66 -1.66 23.80
C GLU A 258 -6.31 -2.41 23.81
N ASN A 259 -6.18 -3.43 22.96
CA ASN A 259 -5.00 -4.26 22.84
C ASN A 259 -4.95 -4.96 21.47
N VAL A 260 -3.85 -5.67 21.21
CA VAL A 260 -3.65 -6.47 19.99
C VAL A 260 -4.76 -7.51 19.77
N VAL A 261 -5.35 -8.08 20.83
CA VAL A 261 -6.42 -9.08 20.69
C VAL A 261 -7.66 -8.44 20.06
N ARG A 262 -8.11 -7.29 20.59
CA ARG A 262 -9.22 -6.52 20.00
C ARG A 262 -8.90 -6.07 18.57
N PHE A 263 -7.68 -5.63 18.32
CA PHE A 263 -7.25 -5.27 16.98
C PHE A 263 -7.34 -6.46 16.00
N VAL A 264 -6.93 -7.66 16.41
CA VAL A 264 -6.97 -8.83 15.53
C VAL A 264 -8.39 -9.34 15.33
N GLU A 265 -9.14 -9.51 16.43
CA GLU A 265 -10.49 -10.07 16.42
C GLU A 265 -11.49 -9.14 15.75
N ASP A 266 -11.50 -7.86 16.12
CA ASP A 266 -12.52 -6.91 15.69
C ASP A 266 -12.16 -6.16 14.40
N PHE A 267 -10.86 -6.08 14.05
CA PHE A 267 -10.37 -5.34 12.89
C PHE A 267 -9.67 -6.19 11.83
N LEU A 268 -8.49 -6.73 12.16
CA LEU A 268 -7.58 -7.32 11.17
C LEU A 268 -8.20 -8.53 10.47
N SER A 269 -8.88 -9.41 11.22
CA SER A 269 -9.49 -10.65 10.72
C SER A 269 -10.54 -10.41 9.63
N SER A 270 -11.38 -9.39 9.84
CA SER A 270 -12.47 -9.01 8.93
C SER A 270 -11.95 -8.26 7.71
N MET A 271 -10.82 -7.57 7.87
CA MET A 271 -10.16 -6.83 6.81
C MET A 271 -9.39 -7.76 5.86
N TYR A 272 -8.45 -8.56 6.36
CA TYR A 272 -7.57 -9.44 5.57
C TYR A 272 -8.21 -10.77 5.18
N ARG A 273 -9.25 -10.76 4.33
CA ARG A 273 -9.93 -11.99 3.91
C ARG A 273 -9.11 -12.80 2.89
N ARG A 274 -8.69 -14.02 3.23
CA ARG A 274 -7.88 -14.91 2.39
C ARG A 274 -8.41 -16.33 2.43
N GLN A 275 -8.22 -17.08 1.34
CA GLN A 275 -8.52 -18.50 1.31
C GLN A 275 -7.48 -19.27 2.13
N VAL A 276 -7.84 -19.66 3.36
CA VAL A 276 -6.93 -20.31 4.33
C VAL A 276 -7.34 -21.73 4.74
N THR A 277 -8.50 -22.21 4.27
CA THR A 277 -9.06 -23.51 4.67
C THR A 277 -8.75 -24.65 3.71
N ASP A 278 -8.65 -24.36 2.40
CA ASP A 278 -8.67 -25.38 1.34
C ASP A 278 -7.46 -25.30 0.39
N LEU A 279 -6.45 -24.50 0.72
CA LEU A 279 -5.21 -24.36 -0.06
C LEU A 279 -3.98 -24.60 0.81
N ASN A 280 -2.94 -25.19 0.20
CA ASN A 280 -1.66 -25.45 0.85
C ASN A 280 -0.66 -24.28 0.74
N ASP A 281 -1.03 -23.20 0.04
CA ASP A 281 -0.13 -22.06 -0.23
C ASP A 281 -0.29 -20.90 0.76
N THR A 282 -1.33 -20.93 1.60
CA THR A 282 -1.65 -19.87 2.55
C THR A 282 -1.92 -20.49 3.92
N ALA A 283 -1.20 -20.05 4.96
CA ALA A 283 -1.37 -20.54 6.32
C ALA A 283 -2.06 -19.51 7.22
N TRP A 284 -2.87 -20.01 8.16
CA TRP A 284 -3.44 -19.22 9.24
C TRP A 284 -3.73 -20.12 10.44
N CYS A 285 -3.42 -19.64 11.64
CA CYS A 285 -3.73 -20.33 12.89
C CYS A 285 -4.81 -19.55 13.66
N PRO A 286 -5.99 -20.14 13.93
CA PRO A 286 -7.04 -19.47 14.70
C PRO A 286 -6.65 -19.15 16.16
N GLU A 287 -5.69 -19.91 16.70
CA GLU A 287 -5.08 -19.68 18.00
C GLU A 287 -3.71 -18.97 17.84
N TRP A 288 -3.69 -17.89 17.06
CA TRP A 288 -2.47 -17.15 16.70
C TRP A 288 -1.61 -16.77 17.91
N TRP A 289 -2.22 -16.56 19.08
CA TRP A 289 -1.54 -16.23 20.34
C TRP A 289 -0.62 -17.34 20.87
N ARG A 290 -0.76 -18.57 20.38
CA ARG A 290 0.16 -19.68 20.72
C ARG A 290 1.51 -19.57 20.00
N HIS A 291 1.65 -18.63 19.06
CA HIS A 291 2.87 -18.42 18.29
C HIS A 291 3.54 -17.11 18.72
N ALA A 292 4.63 -17.19 19.49
CA ALA A 292 5.34 -16.01 20.02
C ALA A 292 5.73 -15.01 18.91
N GLU A 293 6.23 -15.52 17.77
CA GLU A 293 6.54 -14.67 16.61
C GLU A 293 5.30 -13.96 16.06
N ALA A 294 4.16 -14.65 15.97
CA ALA A 294 2.92 -14.05 15.48
C ALA A 294 2.39 -12.98 16.45
N VAL A 295 2.45 -13.23 17.76
CA VAL A 295 2.07 -12.26 18.79
C VAL A 295 2.86 -10.96 18.63
N VAL A 296 4.20 -11.04 18.53
CA VAL A 296 5.05 -9.85 18.40
C VAL A 296 4.79 -9.11 17.08
N ARG A 297 4.61 -9.83 15.97
CA ARG A 297 4.28 -9.21 14.67
C ARG A 297 2.92 -8.50 14.69
N LEU A 298 1.90 -9.13 15.25
CA LEU A 298 0.55 -8.58 15.34
C LEU A 298 0.50 -7.40 16.32
N ASP A 299 1.23 -7.45 17.43
CA ASP A 299 1.37 -6.34 18.37
C ASP A 299 2.05 -5.13 17.72
N ALA A 300 3.14 -5.36 16.97
CA ALA A 300 3.80 -4.31 16.20
C ALA A 300 2.87 -3.69 15.14
N LEU A 301 2.05 -4.51 14.47
CA LEU A 301 1.04 -4.03 13.51
C LEU A 301 -0.02 -3.15 14.17
N TRP A 302 -0.53 -3.58 15.33
CA TRP A 302 -1.50 -2.83 16.12
C TRP A 302 -0.92 -1.49 16.58
N ARG A 303 0.27 -1.48 17.17
CA ARG A 303 0.93 -0.22 17.61
C ARG A 303 1.16 0.74 16.46
N ALA A 304 1.61 0.22 15.30
CA ALA A 304 1.77 1.03 14.10
C ALA A 304 0.42 1.57 13.59
N TRP A 305 -0.66 0.80 13.72
CA TRP A 305 -2.02 1.26 13.38
C TRP A 305 -2.46 2.40 14.31
N GLU A 306 -2.29 2.22 15.62
CA GLU A 306 -2.66 3.24 16.61
C GLU A 306 -1.91 4.55 16.40
N ASP A 307 -0.63 4.48 16.00
CA ASP A 307 0.17 5.66 15.68
C ASP A 307 -0.23 6.30 14.34
N LEU A 308 -0.11 5.55 13.23
CA LEU A 308 -0.30 6.07 11.88
C LEU A 308 -1.76 6.34 11.54
N GLY A 309 -2.71 5.62 12.14
CA GLY A 309 -4.15 5.81 11.93
C GLY A 309 -4.68 7.13 12.47
N ARG A 310 -3.90 7.84 13.30
CA ARG A 310 -4.19 9.21 13.73
C ARG A 310 -3.91 10.23 12.63
N ASP A 311 -2.97 9.97 11.74
CA ASP A 311 -2.80 10.76 10.52
C ASP A 311 -3.92 10.44 9.54
N GLY A 312 -4.91 11.32 9.46
CA GLY A 312 -6.04 11.20 8.53
C GLY A 312 -5.68 11.33 7.05
N THR A 313 -4.41 11.52 6.70
CA THR A 313 -3.93 11.72 5.33
C THR A 313 -3.13 10.54 4.79
N THR A 314 -1.83 10.51 5.02
CA THR A 314 -0.91 9.52 4.44
C THR A 314 -0.73 8.26 5.30
N GLY A 315 -1.00 8.37 6.59
CA GLY A 315 -0.83 7.34 7.62
C GLY A 315 -1.37 5.96 7.24
N PRO A 316 -2.65 5.80 6.85
CA PRO A 316 -3.20 4.50 6.46
C PRO A 316 -2.45 3.84 5.30
N SER A 317 -2.02 4.63 4.31
CA SER A 317 -1.27 4.12 3.16
C SER A 317 0.13 3.66 3.57
N ILE A 318 0.80 4.44 4.44
CA ILE A 318 2.09 4.08 5.05
C ILE A 318 1.96 2.81 5.88
N TRP A 319 0.90 2.70 6.69
CA TRP A 319 0.63 1.52 7.51
C TRP A 319 0.50 0.27 6.65
N PHE A 320 -0.30 0.31 5.57
CA PHE A 320 -0.42 -0.81 4.64
C PHE A 320 0.94 -1.18 4.03
N ARG A 321 1.64 -0.20 3.47
CA ARG A 321 2.88 -0.44 2.70
C ARG A 321 4.04 -0.92 3.57
N ASN A 322 4.28 -0.27 4.70
CA ASN A 322 5.49 -0.45 5.49
C ASN A 322 5.31 -1.46 6.64
N HIS A 323 4.06 -1.72 7.05
CA HIS A 323 3.79 -2.56 8.22
C HIS A 323 2.88 -3.73 7.85
N ALA A 324 1.62 -3.48 7.47
CA ALA A 324 0.62 -4.52 7.26
C ALA A 324 1.04 -5.53 6.19
N ASP A 325 1.38 -5.08 5.00
CA ASP A 325 1.71 -5.97 3.88
C ASP A 325 2.94 -6.85 4.16
N PRO A 326 4.09 -6.34 4.65
CA PRO A 326 5.23 -7.18 5.01
C PRO A 326 4.92 -8.22 6.09
N HIS A 327 4.29 -7.82 7.19
CA HIS A 327 3.98 -8.74 8.28
C HIS A 327 2.93 -9.78 7.88
N MET A 328 1.87 -9.36 7.17
CA MET A 328 0.83 -10.29 6.71
C MET A 328 1.33 -11.24 5.63
N THR A 329 2.28 -10.81 4.78
CA THR A 329 2.93 -11.70 3.80
C THR A 329 3.63 -12.85 4.52
N GLU A 330 4.38 -12.56 5.58
CA GLU A 330 5.07 -13.59 6.36
C GLU A 330 4.09 -14.48 7.15
N LEU A 331 3.11 -13.87 7.83
CA LEU A 331 2.12 -14.61 8.62
C LEU A 331 1.30 -15.57 7.77
N LEU A 332 0.99 -15.18 6.53
CA LEU A 332 0.21 -15.98 5.60
C LEU A 332 1.05 -16.97 4.79
N ASP A 333 2.38 -16.92 4.86
CA ASP A 333 3.23 -17.89 4.16
C ASP A 333 3.08 -19.28 4.79
N HIS A 334 2.81 -20.30 3.97
CA HIS A 334 2.84 -21.71 4.36
C HIS A 334 4.17 -22.18 5.00
N ARG A 335 5.26 -21.42 4.83
CA ARG A 335 6.56 -21.66 5.49
C ARG A 335 6.82 -20.75 6.68
N GLY A 336 5.92 -19.82 6.96
CA GLY A 336 6.02 -18.86 8.04
C GLY A 336 5.60 -19.45 9.39
N PRO A 337 5.33 -18.59 10.39
CA PRO A 337 5.09 -19.00 11.78
C PRO A 337 3.87 -19.92 11.97
N PHE A 338 2.92 -19.91 11.02
CA PHE A 338 1.74 -20.79 11.04
C PHE A 338 1.88 -22.03 10.16
N GLY A 339 3.04 -22.30 9.55
CA GLY A 339 3.18 -23.30 8.49
C GLY A 339 2.80 -24.75 8.84
N SER A 340 2.77 -25.10 10.13
CA SER A 340 2.31 -26.43 10.60
C SER A 340 0.86 -26.46 11.12
N CYS A 341 0.20 -25.30 11.12
CA CYS A 341 -1.19 -25.11 11.54
C CYS A 341 -2.10 -24.96 10.32
N SER A 342 -3.41 -25.08 10.51
CA SER A 342 -4.38 -24.69 9.50
C SER A 342 -5.66 -24.16 10.11
N ALA A 343 -6.39 -23.35 9.35
CA ALA A 343 -7.68 -22.84 9.78
C ALA A 343 -8.67 -23.97 10.12
N ARG A 344 -8.60 -25.11 9.41
CA ARG A 344 -9.50 -26.25 9.62
C ARG A 344 -9.11 -27.11 10.83
N ASN A 345 -7.81 -27.37 11.02
CA ASN A 345 -7.34 -28.33 12.02
C ASN A 345 -6.84 -27.64 13.31
N GLY A 346 -6.80 -26.32 13.34
CA GLY A 346 -6.34 -25.54 14.49
C GLY A 346 -4.82 -25.54 14.66
N HIS A 347 -4.39 -25.20 15.87
CA HIS A 347 -2.99 -25.12 16.25
C HIS A 347 -2.32 -26.50 16.34
N ARG A 348 -1.01 -26.54 16.07
CA ARG A 348 -0.18 -27.74 16.23
C ARG A 348 1.15 -27.40 16.88
N ASP A 349 1.42 -27.97 18.06
CA ASP A 349 2.66 -27.84 18.84
C ASP A 349 3.86 -28.58 18.21
N SER A 350 4.18 -28.24 16.96
CA SER A 350 5.18 -28.95 16.14
C SER A 350 6.45 -28.15 15.89
N ILE A 351 6.43 -26.85 16.19
CA ILE A 351 7.55 -25.93 16.03
C ILE A 351 7.93 -25.41 17.42
N GLY A 352 9.09 -25.83 17.91
CA GLY A 352 9.67 -25.31 19.16
C GLY A 352 10.48 -24.02 18.94
N PRO A 353 10.96 -23.39 20.02
CA PRO A 353 11.91 -22.28 19.94
C PRO A 353 13.15 -22.65 19.12
N LEU A 354 13.80 -21.64 18.53
CA LEU A 354 15.05 -21.85 17.82
C LEU A 354 16.08 -22.55 18.74
N PRO A 355 16.80 -23.57 18.25
CA PRO A 355 17.79 -24.26 19.04
C PRO A 355 18.94 -23.29 19.36
N LEU A 356 19.18 -23.05 20.65
CA LEU A 356 20.26 -22.21 21.13
C LEU A 356 21.34 -23.05 21.81
N LEU A 357 22.60 -22.69 21.57
CA LEU A 357 23.71 -23.06 22.43
C LEU A 357 24.06 -21.84 23.27
N SER A 358 24.29 -22.03 24.57
CA SER A 358 24.75 -20.95 25.43
C SER A 358 26.12 -20.46 24.95
N PRO A 359 26.31 -19.15 24.72
CA PRO A 359 27.64 -18.66 24.37
C PRO A 359 28.59 -18.80 25.56
N PRO A 360 29.90 -19.01 25.31
CA PRO A 360 30.94 -18.90 26.34
C PRO A 360 30.83 -17.58 27.13
N ALA A 361 30.90 -17.67 28.47
CA ALA A 361 30.66 -16.55 29.37
C ALA A 361 31.70 -15.41 29.24
N ASP A 362 32.86 -15.71 28.66
CA ASP A 362 33.99 -14.82 28.45
C ASP A 362 33.90 -14.00 27.14
N LEU A 363 32.97 -14.32 26.24
CA LEU A 363 32.80 -13.60 24.96
C LEU A 363 32.07 -12.26 25.09
N PHE A 364 31.27 -12.07 26.14
CA PHE A 364 30.49 -10.86 26.35
C PHE A 364 30.94 -10.16 27.63
N ALA A 365 31.53 -8.98 27.47
CA ALA A 365 31.90 -8.15 28.61
C ALA A 365 30.63 -7.77 29.40
N THR A 366 30.67 -7.90 30.72
CA THR A 366 29.67 -7.27 31.58
C THR A 366 29.78 -5.74 31.42
N PRO A 367 28.66 -5.01 31.24
CA PRO A 367 28.69 -3.56 31.23
C PRO A 367 29.36 -3.07 32.52
N LYS A 368 30.49 -2.39 32.37
CA LYS A 368 31.17 -1.78 33.52
C LYS A 368 30.22 -0.71 34.08
N PRO A 369 29.86 -0.73 35.37
CA PRO A 369 29.07 0.37 35.94
C PRO A 369 29.83 1.69 35.68
N PRO A 370 29.11 2.81 35.50
CA PRO A 370 29.76 4.11 35.34
C PRO A 370 30.72 4.33 36.51
N ASP A 371 31.90 4.84 36.18
CA ASP A 371 32.93 5.14 37.17
C ASP A 371 32.40 6.30 38.04
N ASP A 372 31.84 5.96 39.20
CA ASP A 372 31.40 6.91 40.21
C ASP A 372 32.65 7.64 40.71
N GLY A 373 33.04 8.72 40.02
CA GLY A 373 34.30 9.44 40.15
C GLY A 373 34.57 10.06 41.53
N ARG A 374 34.66 9.23 42.57
CA ARG A 374 35.25 9.57 43.86
C ARG A 374 36.75 9.58 43.67
N VAL A 375 37.24 10.76 43.32
CA VAL A 375 38.64 11.12 43.51
C VAL A 375 38.87 11.17 45.03
N ASP A 376 39.54 10.16 45.57
CA ASP A 376 40.06 10.20 46.93
C ASP A 376 41.14 11.29 46.98
N LEU A 377 40.81 12.43 47.57
CA LEU A 377 41.75 13.50 47.88
C LEU A 377 42.50 13.12 49.16
N HIS A 378 43.80 12.86 49.03
CA HIS A 378 44.76 12.74 50.12
C HIS A 378 45.13 14.10 50.72
#